data_AF-A0A9E0QL30-F1
#
_entry.id   AF-A0A9E0QL30-F1
#
_cell.length_a   1.000
_cell.length_b   1.000
_cell.length_c   1.000
_cell.angle_alpha   90.00
_cell.angle_beta   90.00
_cell.angle_gamma   90.00
#
_symmetry.space_group_name_H-M   'P 1'
#
loop_
_entity.id
_entity.type
_entity.pdbx_description
1 polymer ?
#
loop_
_entity_poly.entity_id
_entity_poly.type
_entity_poly.pdbx_seq_one_letter_code
_entity_poly.pdbx_strand_id
1 'polypeptide(L)'
;MDYQHQWYGGAATNLPVGKLVCVGRNYAAHARELGNEVPDAPIIFLKPSTSAVALESEFPIPVGQGECHFETEITLLIGQRLLVPAQSNSVTKDITALQEVSAEQARAAIAGVGLGLDLTLREKQNELKAKGQPWELAKAFDGSAPLSGFLPVTDFSDLAAVEFSLSINGERRQSGDSADMITDMIALLQFITRYITLLPGDVVMTGTPAGVAALHSGDTLTLQLADLATWKTRVL
;
A
#
# COMPACT_ATOMS: atom_id res chain seq x y z
N MET A 1 11.70 -7.48 -16.33
CA MET A 1 11.92 -6.05 -16.62
C MET A 1 11.90 -5.32 -15.30
N ASP A 2 12.75 -4.31 -15.13
CA ASP A 2 12.69 -3.47 -13.93
C ASP A 2 11.37 -2.70 -13.94
N TYR A 3 10.71 -2.64 -12.78
CA TYR A 3 9.44 -1.93 -12.64
C TYR A 3 9.59 -0.44 -12.98
N GLN A 4 8.55 0.14 -13.58
CA GLN A 4 8.41 1.57 -13.78
C GLN A 4 6.98 1.99 -13.43
N HIS A 5 6.82 3.10 -12.71
CA HIS A 5 5.50 3.66 -12.46
C HIS A 5 4.82 4.03 -13.78
N GLN A 6 3.54 3.68 -13.90
CA GLN A 6 2.71 3.99 -15.06
C GLN A 6 1.45 4.74 -14.64
N TRP A 7 0.97 5.65 -15.48
CA TRP A 7 -0.38 6.17 -15.38
C TRP A 7 -1.39 5.12 -15.87
N TYR A 8 -2.64 5.27 -15.47
CA TYR A 8 -3.74 4.50 -16.05
C TYR A 8 -3.77 4.69 -17.57
N GLY A 9 -3.88 3.60 -18.33
CA GLY A 9 -3.68 3.59 -19.78
C GLY A 9 -2.26 3.21 -20.24
N GLY A 10 -1.31 3.01 -19.31
CA GLY A 10 -0.01 2.38 -19.58
C GLY A 10 1.13 3.33 -19.95
N ALA A 11 0.90 4.65 -19.96
CA ALA A 11 1.96 5.63 -20.18
C ALA A 11 2.91 5.66 -18.96
N ALA A 12 4.21 5.54 -19.19
CA ALA A 12 5.21 5.66 -18.13
C ALA A 12 5.16 7.06 -17.47
N THR A 13 5.37 7.11 -16.16
CA THR A 13 5.63 8.38 -15.46
C THR A 13 7.12 8.75 -15.56
N ASN A 14 7.45 9.99 -15.19
CA ASN A 14 8.83 10.46 -15.04
C ASN A 14 9.38 10.35 -13.61
N LEU A 15 8.62 9.75 -12.69
CA LEU A 15 9.03 9.57 -11.30
C LEU A 15 9.96 8.35 -11.17
N PRO A 16 11.03 8.44 -10.36
CA PRO A 16 11.89 7.29 -10.08
C PRO A 16 11.13 6.23 -9.28
N VAL A 17 11.63 5.00 -9.22
CA VAL A 17 11.08 3.98 -8.31
C VAL A 17 11.75 4.12 -6.95
N GLY A 18 10.96 4.49 -5.95
CA GLY A 18 11.38 4.64 -4.57
C GLY A 18 11.13 3.40 -3.70
N LYS A 19 10.98 3.65 -2.40
CA LYS A 19 10.54 2.64 -1.43
C LYS A 19 9.02 2.61 -1.36
N LEU A 20 8.48 1.49 -0.87
CA LEU A 20 7.06 1.38 -0.55
C LEU A 20 6.91 1.43 0.98
N VAL A 21 6.14 2.38 1.48
CA VAL A 21 5.79 2.49 2.90
C VAL A 21 4.40 1.91 3.10
N CYS A 22 4.29 0.87 3.90
CA CYS A 22 3.07 0.08 4.02
C CYS A 22 2.49 0.19 5.43
N VAL A 23 1.17 0.08 5.54
CA VAL A 23 0.43 0.22 6.81
C VAL A 23 -0.32 -1.06 7.14
N GLY A 24 0.09 -1.72 8.23
CA GLY A 24 -0.60 -2.89 8.75
C GLY A 24 -1.83 -2.51 9.57
N ARG A 25 -2.91 -3.30 9.44
CA ARG A 25 -4.13 -3.23 10.27
C ARG A 25 -4.87 -1.89 10.22
N ASN A 26 -4.90 -1.23 9.06
CA ASN A 26 -5.59 0.04 8.92
C ASN A 26 -7.12 -0.09 8.68
N TYR A 27 -7.69 -1.30 8.71
CA TYR A 27 -9.12 -1.54 8.63
C TYR A 27 -9.60 -2.36 9.83
N ALA A 28 -10.61 -1.88 10.54
CA ALA A 28 -11.06 -2.49 11.79
C ALA A 28 -11.63 -3.91 11.59
N ALA A 29 -12.31 -4.16 10.46
CA ALA A 29 -12.83 -5.48 10.11
C ALA A 29 -11.70 -6.49 9.86
N HIS A 30 -10.63 -6.08 9.17
CA HIS A 30 -9.47 -6.91 8.92
C HIS A 30 -8.68 -7.21 10.21
N ALA A 31 -8.51 -6.22 11.08
CA ALA A 31 -7.88 -6.42 12.38
C ALA A 31 -8.62 -7.50 13.19
N ARG A 32 -9.96 -7.45 13.20
CA ARG A 32 -10.83 -8.43 13.86
C ARG A 32 -10.80 -9.82 13.22
N GLU A 33 -10.80 -9.92 11.88
CA GLU A 33 -10.72 -11.19 11.13
C GLU A 33 -9.49 -12.01 11.54
N LEU A 34 -8.35 -11.35 11.76
CA LEU A 34 -7.10 -11.98 12.15
C LEU A 34 -6.92 -12.08 13.68
N GLY A 35 -7.97 -11.86 14.47
CA GLY A 35 -7.95 -11.94 15.93
C GLY A 35 -7.00 -10.95 16.61
N ASN A 36 -6.72 -9.82 15.97
CA ASN A 36 -5.83 -8.78 16.51
C ASN A 36 -6.63 -7.64 17.13
N GLU A 37 -6.04 -6.98 18.12
CA GLU A 37 -6.53 -5.70 18.62
C GLU A 37 -6.33 -4.59 17.57
N VAL A 38 -7.26 -3.63 17.58
CA VAL A 38 -7.10 -2.38 16.83
C VAL A 38 -5.91 -1.63 17.44
N PRO A 39 -4.87 -1.30 16.65
CA PRO A 39 -3.69 -0.68 17.19
C PRO A 39 -3.95 0.79 17.57
N ASP A 40 -3.29 1.27 18.62
CA ASP A 40 -3.35 2.67 19.06
C ASP A 40 -2.63 3.64 18.11
N ALA A 41 -1.78 3.11 17.23
CA ALA A 41 -1.04 3.86 16.21
C ALA A 41 -0.79 3.01 14.95
N PRO A 42 -0.60 3.63 13.76
CA PRO A 42 -0.31 2.91 12.52
C PRO A 42 0.92 1.99 12.63
N ILE A 43 0.79 0.74 12.20
CA ILE A 43 1.90 -0.22 12.14
C ILE A 43 2.61 -0.04 10.80
N ILE A 44 3.83 0.50 10.81
CA ILE A 44 4.58 0.80 9.58
C ILE A 44 5.61 -0.30 9.30
N PHE A 45 5.67 -0.74 8.05
CA PHE A 45 6.75 -1.57 7.50
C PHE A 45 7.10 -1.10 6.09
N LEU A 46 8.24 -1.56 5.57
CA LEU A 46 8.74 -1.16 4.25
C LEU A 46 8.84 -2.35 3.31
N LYS A 47 8.64 -2.07 2.02
CA LYS A 47 9.12 -2.93 0.94
C LYS A 47 10.16 -2.17 0.10
N PRO A 48 11.28 -2.79 -0.27
CA PRO A 48 12.27 -2.20 -1.17
C PRO A 48 11.72 -2.07 -2.58
N SER A 49 12.43 -1.33 -3.44
CA SER A 49 12.05 -1.18 -4.85
C SER A 49 12.00 -2.50 -5.62
N THR A 50 12.75 -3.53 -5.21
CA THR A 50 12.71 -4.88 -5.82
C THR A 50 11.41 -5.64 -5.55
N SER A 51 10.61 -5.19 -4.57
CA SER A 51 9.28 -5.74 -4.35
C SER A 51 8.26 -5.23 -5.36
N ALA A 52 8.48 -4.05 -5.96
CA ALA A 52 7.55 -3.49 -6.93
C ALA A 52 7.60 -4.26 -8.25
N VAL A 53 6.44 -4.72 -8.71
CA VAL A 53 6.24 -5.25 -10.06
C VAL A 53 4.98 -4.64 -10.64
N ALA A 54 4.94 -4.50 -11.97
CA ALA A 54 3.75 -3.97 -12.61
C ALA A 54 2.65 -5.05 -12.57
N LEU A 55 1.42 -4.63 -12.27
CA LEU A 55 0.23 -5.46 -12.40
C LEU A 55 -0.13 -5.56 -13.90
N GLU A 56 0.75 -6.20 -14.66
CA GLU A 56 0.62 -6.44 -16.10
C GLU A 56 -0.43 -7.52 -16.38
N SER A 57 -0.46 -8.07 -17.60
CA SER A 57 -1.32 -9.21 -17.92
C SER A 57 -1.08 -10.41 -17.00
N GLU A 58 0.14 -10.54 -16.46
CA GLU A 58 0.55 -11.67 -15.62
C GLU A 58 1.61 -11.22 -14.60
N PHE A 59 1.59 -11.79 -13.38
CA PHE A 59 2.65 -11.57 -12.38
C PHE A 59 2.95 -12.87 -11.60
N PRO A 60 4.21 -13.09 -11.18
CA PRO A 60 4.60 -14.28 -10.43
C PRO A 60 4.28 -14.16 -8.94
N ILE A 61 4.01 -15.31 -8.30
CA ILE A 61 4.04 -15.47 -6.84
C ILE A 61 5.14 -16.46 -6.43
N PRO A 62 5.66 -16.40 -5.19
CA PRO A 62 6.68 -17.33 -4.73
C PRO A 62 6.18 -18.79 -4.76
N VAL A 63 7.00 -19.68 -5.31
CA VAL A 63 6.74 -21.13 -5.31
C VAL A 63 7.60 -21.81 -4.26
N GLY A 64 7.01 -22.71 -3.47
CA GLY A 64 7.74 -23.49 -2.45
C GLY A 64 8.04 -22.74 -1.14
N GLN A 65 7.45 -21.57 -0.92
CA GLN A 65 7.64 -20.75 0.30
C GLN A 65 6.38 -20.68 1.19
N GLY A 66 5.45 -21.62 1.01
CA GLY A 66 4.14 -21.62 1.66
C GLY A 66 3.09 -20.82 0.89
N GLU A 67 1.95 -20.58 1.52
CA GLU A 67 0.87 -19.80 0.91
C GLU A 67 1.23 -18.32 0.75
N CYS A 68 1.00 -17.80 -0.45
CA CYS A 68 1.11 -16.37 -0.75
C CYS A 68 -0.30 -15.76 -0.73
N HIS A 69 -0.57 -14.93 0.26
CA HIS A 69 -1.87 -14.28 0.43
C HIS A 69 -1.92 -12.94 -0.29
N PHE A 70 -3.08 -12.61 -0.87
CA PHE A 70 -3.34 -11.28 -1.42
C PHE A 70 -3.89 -10.35 -0.35
N GLU A 71 -3.47 -9.09 -0.40
CA GLU A 71 -3.99 -8.00 0.43
C GLU A 71 -4.19 -6.81 -0.52
N THR A 72 -5.41 -6.59 -1.00
CA THR A 72 -5.70 -5.47 -1.91
C THR A 72 -5.68 -4.17 -1.12
N GLU A 73 -4.92 -3.18 -1.59
CA GLU A 73 -4.77 -1.88 -0.92
C GLU A 73 -4.88 -0.73 -1.92
N ILE A 74 -5.39 0.42 -1.46
CA ILE A 74 -5.20 1.69 -2.16
C ILE A 74 -3.73 2.09 -2.04
N THR A 75 -3.14 2.52 -3.14
CA THR A 75 -1.75 2.98 -3.22
C THR A 75 -1.67 4.44 -3.62
N LEU A 76 -0.77 5.18 -2.96
CA LEU A 76 -0.53 6.60 -3.22
C LEU A 76 0.87 6.77 -3.82
N LEU A 77 0.95 7.22 -5.06
CA LEU A 77 2.21 7.60 -5.69
C LEU A 77 2.59 9.02 -5.23
N ILE A 78 3.74 9.16 -4.60
CA ILE A 78 4.23 10.45 -4.13
C ILE A 78 4.91 11.19 -5.28
N GLY A 79 4.43 12.40 -5.58
CA GLY A 79 4.97 13.28 -6.62
C GLY A 79 5.88 14.39 -6.10
N GLN A 80 5.73 14.77 -4.83
CA GLN A 80 6.53 15.82 -4.21
C GLN A 80 7.14 15.32 -2.92
N ARG A 81 8.36 15.80 -2.62
CA ARG A 81 9.02 15.47 -1.36
C ARG A 81 8.16 15.94 -0.19
N LEU A 82 7.78 15.01 0.68
CA LEU A 82 7.05 15.29 1.91
C LEU A 82 7.92 14.97 3.12
N LEU A 83 8.15 15.98 3.94
CA LEU A 83 8.82 15.87 5.22
C LEU A 83 8.22 16.89 6.19
N VAL A 84 8.30 16.61 7.48
CA VAL A 84 8.17 17.65 8.50
C VAL A 84 9.34 18.64 8.32
N PRO A 85 9.07 19.94 8.04
CA PRO A 85 10.13 20.93 7.83
C PRO A 85 11.01 21.06 9.07
N ALA A 86 12.26 20.63 8.95
CA ALA A 86 13.37 20.77 9.88
C ALA A 86 13.06 20.66 11.39
N GLN A 87 13.27 19.44 11.91
CA GLN A 87 14.30 19.29 12.94
C GLN A 87 15.65 19.73 12.36
N SER A 88 15.98 21.02 12.38
CA SER A 88 17.36 21.47 12.18
C SER A 88 18.11 21.19 13.48
N ASN A 89 18.70 20.00 13.60
CA ASN A 89 19.74 19.64 14.57
C ASN A 89 19.48 19.89 16.07
N SER A 90 18.22 19.99 16.54
CA SER A 90 17.94 20.12 17.97
C SER A 90 17.40 18.82 18.53
N VAL A 91 18.26 18.11 19.27
CA VAL A 91 17.88 17.00 20.16
C VAL A 91 17.10 17.58 21.34
N THR A 92 15.87 18.02 21.09
CA THR A 92 14.93 18.39 22.15
C THR A 92 13.88 17.29 22.27
N LYS A 93 13.76 16.76 23.48
CA LYS A 93 12.90 15.62 23.86
C LYS A 93 11.40 15.92 23.84
N ASP A 94 11.00 17.14 23.43
CA ASP A 94 9.60 17.55 23.34
C ASP A 94 9.10 17.46 21.89
N ILE A 95 8.50 16.32 21.58
CA ILE A 95 7.91 15.98 20.27
C ILE A 95 6.59 16.74 20.03
N THR A 96 6.09 17.47 21.03
CA THR A 96 4.77 18.11 21.06
C THR A 96 4.69 19.48 20.35
N ALA A 97 5.83 20.06 19.95
CA ALA A 97 5.91 21.35 19.26
C ALA A 97 6.42 21.23 17.81
N LEU A 98 6.30 20.06 17.19
CA LEU A 98 6.73 19.85 15.81
C LEU A 98 5.79 20.57 14.84
N GLN A 99 6.36 21.27 13.87
CA GLN A 99 5.61 21.82 12.75
C GLN A 99 5.13 20.66 11.88
N GLU A 100 3.84 20.35 11.92
CA GLU A 100 3.27 19.23 11.17
C GLU A 100 3.07 19.57 9.69
N VAL A 101 3.13 18.55 8.84
CA VAL A 101 2.70 18.66 7.45
C VAL A 101 1.21 18.98 7.44
N SER A 102 0.79 20.05 6.75
CA SER A 102 -0.63 20.38 6.63
C SER A 102 -1.37 19.37 5.74
N ALA A 103 -2.69 19.24 5.91
CA ALA A 103 -3.51 18.39 5.04
C ALA A 103 -3.38 18.78 3.55
N GLU A 104 -3.27 20.08 3.26
CA GLU A 104 -3.05 20.61 1.91
C GLU A 104 -1.70 20.18 1.34
N GLN A 105 -0.63 20.25 2.14
CA GLN A 105 0.71 19.79 1.74
C GLN A 105 0.73 18.28 1.49
N ALA A 106 0.11 17.50 2.38
CA ALA A 106 -0.01 16.04 2.22
C ALA A 106 -0.77 15.69 0.95
N ARG A 107 -1.93 16.33 0.70
CA ARG A 107 -2.71 16.11 -0.52
C ARG A 107 -1.94 16.52 -1.78
N ALA A 108 -1.29 17.68 -1.77
CA ALA A 108 -0.52 18.19 -2.91
C ALA A 108 0.71 17.32 -3.25
N ALA A 109 1.21 16.56 -2.28
CA ALA A 109 2.32 15.65 -2.50
C ALA A 109 1.93 14.35 -3.23
N ILE A 110 0.64 13.99 -3.28
CA ILE A 110 0.15 12.81 -3.99
C ILE A 110 0.09 13.13 -5.49
N ALA A 111 0.85 12.41 -6.31
CA ALA A 111 0.76 12.49 -7.77
C ALA A 111 -0.46 11.72 -8.29
N GLY A 112 -0.69 10.53 -7.75
CA GLY A 112 -1.76 9.66 -8.21
C GLY A 112 -2.16 8.58 -7.20
N VAL A 113 -3.32 8.00 -7.45
CA VAL A 113 -3.95 6.95 -6.66
C VAL A 113 -4.11 5.71 -7.54
N GLY A 114 -3.76 4.56 -7.02
CA GLY A 114 -3.87 3.28 -7.69
C GLY A 114 -4.29 2.18 -6.73
N LEU A 115 -4.17 0.94 -7.20
CA LEU A 115 -4.31 -0.26 -6.39
C LEU A 115 -3.00 -1.03 -6.38
N GLY A 116 -2.79 -1.78 -5.30
CA GLY A 116 -1.69 -2.71 -5.18
C GLY A 116 -2.10 -3.96 -4.42
N LEU A 117 -1.29 -5.00 -4.55
CA LEU A 117 -1.39 -6.20 -3.74
C LEU A 117 -0.21 -6.24 -2.78
N ASP A 118 -0.46 -6.16 -1.47
CA ASP A 118 0.54 -6.45 -0.45
C ASP A 118 0.65 -7.97 -0.27
N LEU A 119 1.39 -8.61 -1.19
CA LEU A 119 1.57 -10.05 -1.14
C LEU A 119 2.32 -10.47 0.12
N THR A 120 1.79 -11.47 0.80
CA THR A 120 2.25 -11.88 2.13
C THR A 120 2.45 -13.38 2.21
N LEU A 121 3.65 -13.81 2.60
CA LEU A 121 3.89 -15.20 3.01
C LEU A 121 3.31 -15.40 4.42
N ARG A 122 2.03 -15.79 4.49
CA ARG A 122 1.24 -15.72 5.73
C ARG A 122 1.84 -16.53 6.87
N GLU A 123 2.25 -17.77 6.59
CA GLU A 123 2.86 -18.64 7.58
C GLU A 123 4.14 -18.03 8.15
N LYS A 124 5.00 -17.50 7.26
CA LYS A 124 6.25 -16.83 7.66
C LYS A 124 5.97 -15.60 8.52
N GLN A 125 4.96 -14.79 8.17
CA GLN A 125 4.57 -13.64 8.97
C GLN A 125 4.11 -14.04 10.36
N ASN A 126 3.31 -15.10 10.49
CA ASN A 126 2.83 -15.60 11.78
C ASN A 126 3.99 -16.10 12.65
N GLU A 127 4.95 -16.81 12.06
CA GLU A 127 6.18 -17.24 12.75
C GLU A 127 6.97 -16.04 13.29
N LEU A 128 7.18 -15.02 12.45
CA LEU A 128 7.94 -13.82 12.81
C LEU A 128 7.23 -13.02 13.91
N LYS A 129 5.91 -12.84 13.81
CA LYS A 129 5.08 -12.20 14.84
C LYS A 129 5.21 -12.91 16.19
N ALA A 130 5.11 -14.24 16.22
CA ALA A 130 5.21 -15.03 17.46
C ALA A 130 6.58 -14.88 18.15
N LYS A 131 7.63 -14.59 17.38
CA LYS A 131 9.00 -14.38 17.88
C LYS A 131 9.36 -12.91 18.11
N GLY A 132 8.45 -11.97 17.82
CA GLY A 132 8.74 -10.53 17.86
C GLY A 132 9.82 -10.10 16.86
N GLN A 133 9.93 -10.80 15.73
CA GLN A 133 10.95 -10.55 14.71
C GLN A 133 10.45 -9.63 13.58
N PRO A 134 11.38 -8.96 12.85
CA PRO A 134 11.06 -8.13 11.69
C PRO A 134 10.35 -8.93 10.57
N TRP A 135 9.52 -8.25 9.76
CA TRP A 135 8.58 -8.89 8.81
C TRP A 135 9.08 -8.99 7.37
N GLU A 136 10.29 -8.53 7.08
CA GLU A 136 10.84 -8.38 5.72
C GLU A 136 10.80 -9.71 4.95
N LEU A 137 11.11 -10.83 5.59
CA LEU A 137 11.05 -12.14 4.93
C LEU A 137 9.64 -12.57 4.52
N ALA A 138 8.59 -11.99 5.13
CA ALA A 138 7.20 -12.30 4.81
C ALA A 138 6.52 -11.22 3.95
N LYS A 139 7.01 -9.98 4.00
CA LYS A 139 6.38 -8.80 3.38
C LYS A 139 7.23 -8.12 2.31
N ALA A 140 8.55 -8.34 2.26
CA ALA A 140 9.48 -7.59 1.42
C ALA A 140 10.27 -8.48 0.44
N PHE A 141 9.77 -9.69 0.15
CA PHE A 141 10.35 -10.55 -0.87
C PHE A 141 10.19 -9.91 -2.27
N ASP A 142 11.01 -10.35 -3.23
CA ASP A 142 10.98 -9.82 -4.59
C ASP A 142 9.62 -10.04 -5.25
N GLY A 143 9.09 -9.01 -5.90
CA GLY A 143 7.75 -9.04 -6.50
C GLY A 143 6.59 -9.08 -5.50
N SER A 144 6.81 -8.85 -4.21
CA SER A 144 5.74 -8.85 -3.19
C SER A 144 4.77 -7.66 -3.27
N ALA A 145 4.94 -6.73 -4.21
CA ALA A 145 4.05 -5.60 -4.45
C ALA A 145 3.73 -5.41 -5.94
N PRO A 146 2.80 -6.21 -6.51
CA PRO A 146 2.14 -5.88 -7.75
C PRO A 146 1.38 -4.55 -7.62
N LEU A 147 1.71 -3.58 -8.48
CA LEU A 147 1.14 -2.24 -8.49
C LEU A 147 0.43 -1.97 -9.82
N SER A 148 -0.78 -1.44 -9.76
CA SER A 148 -1.50 -0.97 -10.93
C SER A 148 -0.86 0.30 -11.52
N GLY A 149 -1.36 0.73 -12.68
CA GLY A 149 -1.20 2.12 -13.10
C GLY A 149 -1.95 3.07 -12.16
N PHE A 150 -1.51 4.32 -12.08
CA PHE A 150 -2.10 5.34 -11.21
C PHE A 150 -3.04 6.28 -11.97
N LEU A 151 -4.15 6.66 -11.36
CA LEU A 151 -4.98 7.78 -11.79
C LEU A 151 -4.45 9.07 -11.13
N PRO A 152 -4.42 10.23 -11.83
CA PRO A 152 -4.09 11.50 -11.21
C PRO A 152 -4.93 11.78 -9.95
N VAL A 153 -4.32 12.34 -8.89
CA VAL A 153 -5.07 12.66 -7.65
C VAL A 153 -6.23 13.63 -7.89
N THR A 154 -6.16 14.42 -8.96
CA THR A 154 -7.20 15.36 -9.40
C THR A 154 -8.48 14.69 -9.86
N ASP A 155 -8.43 13.40 -10.20
CA ASP A 155 -9.61 12.63 -10.60
C ASP A 155 -10.46 12.24 -9.37
N PHE A 156 -9.94 12.44 -8.15
CA PHE A 156 -10.60 12.12 -6.89
C PHE A 156 -11.04 13.40 -6.17
N SER A 157 -12.35 13.62 -6.12
CA SER A 157 -12.94 14.76 -5.39
C SER A 157 -12.73 14.64 -3.88
N ASP A 158 -12.89 13.43 -3.34
CA ASP A 158 -12.66 13.11 -1.94
C ASP A 158 -11.80 11.84 -1.82
N LEU A 159 -10.73 11.89 -1.02
CA LEU A 159 -9.92 10.71 -0.73
C LEU A 159 -10.47 9.92 0.47
N ALA A 160 -11.35 10.52 1.28
CA ALA A 160 -11.94 9.84 2.43
C ALA A 160 -13.07 8.87 2.06
N ALA A 161 -13.50 8.81 0.79
CA ALA A 161 -14.56 7.93 0.30
C ALA A 161 -14.22 7.37 -1.08
N VAL A 162 -13.25 6.45 -1.12
CA VAL A 162 -12.76 5.79 -2.34
C VAL A 162 -13.01 4.31 -2.22
N GLU A 163 -14.01 3.83 -2.95
CA GLU A 163 -14.34 2.41 -3.04
C GLU A 163 -13.31 1.66 -3.89
N PHE A 164 -13.04 0.41 -3.53
CA PHE A 164 -12.24 -0.50 -4.35
C PHE A 164 -12.63 -1.95 -4.10
N SER A 165 -12.20 -2.82 -5.01
CA SER A 165 -12.48 -4.25 -4.88
C SER A 165 -11.52 -5.14 -5.65
N LEU A 166 -11.46 -6.39 -5.24
CA LEU A 166 -10.79 -7.49 -5.92
C LEU A 166 -11.77 -8.64 -6.14
N SER A 167 -11.88 -9.08 -7.39
CA SER A 167 -12.49 -10.37 -7.74
C SER A 167 -11.43 -11.36 -8.20
N ILE A 168 -11.58 -12.61 -7.81
CA ILE A 168 -10.75 -13.74 -8.24
C ILE A 168 -11.65 -14.75 -8.94
N ASN A 169 -11.33 -15.12 -10.17
CA ASN A 169 -12.09 -16.06 -11.00
C ASN A 169 -13.58 -15.69 -11.11
N GLY A 170 -13.87 -14.38 -11.18
CA GLY A 170 -15.22 -13.84 -11.27
C GLY A 170 -15.94 -13.65 -9.93
N GLU A 171 -15.40 -14.17 -8.82
CA GLU A 171 -16.00 -14.04 -7.49
C GLU A 171 -15.37 -12.87 -6.72
N ARG A 172 -16.22 -12.01 -6.14
CA ARG A 172 -15.75 -10.91 -5.27
C ARG A 172 -15.10 -11.50 -4.01
N ARG A 173 -13.82 -11.18 -3.78
CA ARG A 173 -13.07 -11.63 -2.59
C ARG A 173 -12.82 -10.50 -1.59
N GLN A 174 -12.55 -9.29 -2.06
CA GLN A 174 -12.45 -8.11 -1.21
C GLN A 174 -13.27 -6.95 -1.77
N SER A 175 -13.89 -6.22 -0.87
CA SER A 175 -14.52 -4.92 -1.08
C SER A 175 -14.07 -4.01 0.06
N GLY A 176 -13.66 -2.79 -0.26
CA GLY A 176 -13.25 -1.81 0.74
C GLY A 176 -13.63 -0.40 0.31
N ASP A 177 -13.69 0.48 1.30
CA ASP A 177 -13.86 1.92 1.14
C ASP A 177 -12.84 2.62 2.04
N SER A 178 -12.15 3.64 1.54
CA SER A 178 -11.23 4.41 2.38
C SER A 178 -11.90 5.09 3.58
N ALA A 179 -13.23 5.24 3.60
CA ALA A 179 -14.01 5.69 4.75
C ALA A 179 -13.92 4.74 5.95
N ASP A 180 -13.62 3.45 5.71
CA ASP A 180 -13.46 2.44 6.75
C ASP A 180 -12.02 2.36 7.30
N MET A 181 -11.11 3.21 6.81
CA MET A 181 -9.74 3.28 7.33
C MET A 181 -9.74 3.83 8.77
N ILE A 182 -8.97 3.19 9.64
CA ILE A 182 -8.77 3.63 11.03
C ILE A 182 -7.99 4.94 11.05
N THR A 183 -6.95 5.03 10.23
CA THR A 183 -6.21 6.26 9.95
C THR A 183 -6.38 6.60 8.48
N ASP A 184 -7.00 7.74 8.18
CA ASP A 184 -7.22 8.16 6.80
C ASP A 184 -5.91 8.44 6.06
N MET A 185 -5.98 8.49 4.73
CA MET A 185 -4.79 8.65 3.87
C MET A 185 -3.98 9.91 4.16
N ILE A 186 -4.61 11.04 4.50
CA ILE A 186 -3.89 12.29 4.80
C ILE A 186 -3.19 12.17 6.15
N ALA A 187 -3.91 11.68 7.17
CA ALA A 187 -3.36 11.42 8.50
C ALA A 187 -2.22 10.39 8.45
N LEU A 188 -2.29 9.39 7.57
CA LEU A 188 -1.20 8.44 7.34
C LEU A 188 0.06 9.11 6.81
N LEU A 189 -0.05 9.98 5.79
CA LEU A 189 1.10 10.71 5.27
C LEU A 189 1.73 11.62 6.34
N GLN A 190 0.90 12.28 7.14
CA GLN A 190 1.37 13.09 8.27
C GLN A 190 2.08 12.23 9.31
N PHE A 191 1.51 11.08 9.68
CA PHE A 191 2.12 10.15 10.64
C PHE A 191 3.47 9.61 10.13
N ILE A 192 3.50 9.11 8.90
CA ILE A 192 4.69 8.53 8.26
C ILE A 192 5.82 9.57 8.23
N THR A 193 5.52 10.80 7.84
CA THR A 193 6.55 11.85 7.62
C THR A 193 7.18 12.39 8.89
N ARG A 194 6.63 12.07 10.07
CA ARG A 194 7.30 12.27 11.37
C ARG A 194 8.53 11.38 11.53
N TYR A 195 8.60 10.26 10.81
CA TYR A 195 9.66 9.25 10.95
C TYR A 195 10.44 9.05 9.64
N ILE A 196 9.75 9.10 8.50
CA ILE A 196 10.28 8.69 7.19
C ILE A 196 9.95 9.78 6.17
N THR A 197 10.97 10.44 5.61
CA THR A 197 10.78 11.32 4.46
C THR A 197 10.23 10.53 3.27
N LEU A 198 9.16 11.04 2.66
CA LEU A 198 8.63 10.55 1.39
C LEU A 198 9.25 11.36 0.26
N LEU A 199 9.83 10.67 -0.72
CA LEU A 199 10.43 11.26 -1.90
C LEU A 199 9.51 11.08 -3.11
N PRO A 200 9.63 11.93 -4.16
CA PRO A 200 8.97 11.66 -5.43
C PRO A 200 9.33 10.25 -5.93
N GLY A 201 8.32 9.45 -6.26
CA GLY A 201 8.49 8.05 -6.64
C GLY A 201 8.31 7.02 -5.52
N ASP A 202 8.22 7.44 -4.26
CA ASP A 202 7.79 6.53 -3.20
C ASP A 202 6.30 6.19 -3.36
N VAL A 203 5.91 5.02 -2.88
CA VAL A 203 4.50 4.59 -2.84
C VAL A 203 4.08 4.35 -1.40
N VAL A 204 2.91 4.82 -1.02
CA VAL A 204 2.30 4.48 0.27
C VAL A 204 1.18 3.46 0.04
N MET A 205 1.27 2.30 0.69
CA MET A 205 0.24 1.27 0.68
C MET A 205 -0.55 1.36 1.99
N THR A 206 -1.87 1.52 1.89
CA THR A 206 -2.71 2.11 2.95
C THR A 206 -3.40 1.10 3.86
N GLY A 207 -3.08 -0.19 3.71
CA GLY A 207 -3.71 -1.29 4.41
C GLY A 207 -4.83 -1.96 3.60
N THR A 208 -5.17 -3.17 4.01
CA THR A 208 -6.16 -4.03 3.33
C THR A 208 -7.44 -4.23 4.15
N PRO A 209 -8.62 -4.39 3.52
CA PRO A 209 -9.86 -4.74 4.19
C PRO A 209 -9.92 -6.25 4.45
N ALA A 210 -11.00 -6.72 5.09
CA ALA A 210 -11.18 -8.15 5.38
C ALA A 210 -11.32 -8.99 4.10
N GLY A 211 -11.14 -10.31 4.20
CA GLY A 211 -11.26 -11.24 3.06
C GLY A 211 -9.92 -11.65 2.45
N VAL A 212 -8.84 -11.55 3.22
CA VAL A 212 -7.50 -11.97 2.80
C VAL A 212 -7.42 -13.49 2.69
N ALA A 213 -6.87 -14.00 1.59
CA ALA A 213 -6.70 -15.42 1.35
C ALA A 213 -5.53 -15.71 0.40
N ALA A 214 -5.20 -17.00 0.23
CA ALA A 214 -4.16 -17.45 -0.67
C ALA A 214 -4.52 -17.25 -2.16
N LEU A 215 -3.53 -16.86 -2.95
CA LEU A 215 -3.54 -16.93 -4.42
C LEU A 215 -2.99 -18.26 -4.90
N HIS A 216 -3.45 -18.70 -6.07
CA HIS A 216 -2.95 -19.89 -6.76
C HIS A 216 -2.54 -19.55 -8.19
N SER A 217 -1.53 -20.26 -8.70
CA SER A 217 -1.14 -20.17 -10.12
C SER A 217 -2.36 -20.40 -11.01
N GLY A 218 -2.54 -19.51 -11.97
CA GLY A 218 -3.65 -19.49 -12.90
C GLY A 218 -4.87 -18.69 -12.48
N ASP A 219 -4.95 -18.21 -11.23
CA ASP A 219 -6.02 -17.33 -10.78
C ASP A 219 -6.10 -16.07 -11.65
N THR A 220 -7.32 -15.71 -12.06
CA THR A 220 -7.60 -14.49 -12.81
C THR A 220 -8.13 -13.42 -11.86
N LEU A 221 -7.49 -12.25 -11.86
CA LEU A 221 -7.81 -11.18 -10.93
C LEU A 221 -8.42 -10.01 -11.70
N THR A 222 -9.47 -9.41 -11.12
CA THR A 222 -10.02 -8.13 -11.56
C THR A 222 -10.04 -7.16 -10.40
N LEU A 223 -9.24 -6.10 -10.50
CA LEU A 223 -9.17 -5.03 -9.52
C LEU A 223 -9.95 -3.83 -10.05
N GLN A 224 -10.74 -3.20 -9.20
CA GLN A 224 -11.54 -2.03 -9.56
C GLN A 224 -11.33 -0.94 -8.51
N LEU A 225 -11.08 0.29 -8.97
CA LEU A 225 -10.93 1.49 -8.15
C LEU A 225 -12.01 2.49 -8.54
N ALA A 226 -12.93 2.74 -7.60
CA ALA A 226 -14.16 3.48 -7.82
C ALA A 226 -14.89 3.01 -9.10
N ASP A 227 -15.57 3.92 -9.77
CA ASP A 227 -16.07 3.77 -11.14
C ASP A 227 -15.05 4.25 -12.20
N LEU A 228 -13.82 4.57 -11.79
CA LEU A 228 -12.83 5.26 -12.62
C LEU A 228 -11.92 4.30 -13.40
N ALA A 229 -11.50 3.19 -12.79
CA ALA A 229 -10.52 2.29 -13.40
C ALA A 229 -10.74 0.81 -13.05
N THR A 230 -10.32 -0.04 -13.99
CA THR A 230 -10.33 -1.50 -13.81
C THR A 230 -9.07 -2.10 -14.42
N TRP A 231 -8.45 -3.03 -13.69
CA TRP A 231 -7.30 -3.80 -14.14
C TRP A 231 -7.62 -5.29 -14.11
N LYS A 232 -7.10 -6.01 -15.09
CA LYS A 232 -7.21 -7.47 -15.17
C LYS A 232 -5.82 -8.06 -15.31
N THR A 233 -5.57 -9.11 -14.53
CA THR A 233 -4.28 -9.80 -14.51
C THR A 233 -4.46 -11.28 -14.20
N ARG A 234 -3.38 -12.04 -14.24
CA ARG A 234 -3.34 -13.47 -13.94
C ARG A 234 -2.11 -13.81 -13.10
N VAL A 235 -2.28 -14.70 -12.14
CA VAL A 235 -1.16 -15.26 -11.38
C VAL A 235 -0.44 -16.29 -12.26
N LEU A 236 0.89 -16.16 -12.40
CA LEU A 236 1.74 -17.14 -13.10
C LEU A 236 1.92 -18.42 -12.29
#